data_AF-A0A815VWH2-F1
#
_entry.id   AF-A0A815VWH2-F1
#
_cell.length_a   1.000
_cell.length_b   1.000
_cell.length_c   1.000
_cell.angle_alpha   90.00
_cell.angle_beta   90.00
_cell.angle_gamma   90.00
#
_symmetry.space_group_name_H-M   'P 1'
#
loop_
_entity.id
_entity.type
_entity.pdbx_description
1 polymer ?
#
loop_
_entity_poly.entity_id
_entity_poly.type
_entity_poly.pdbx_seq_one_letter_code
_entity_poly.pdbx_strand_id
1 'polypeptide(L)'
;MPTATFSTVADREKLYRNCVPQEKPASYPLDPNHTHFILLDDKCGPNDETWRRYGYPVRADLTIQLRAEIEQEARCSSHYTHNYKIPIIQILIEGGPSSLLTVVEAVMHETPVVVIDGTGRAANFIAKAYKALYDNQTTYFPPANNKANL
;
A
#
# COMPACT_ATOMS: atom_id res chain seq x y z
N MET A 1 7.91 -1.13 4.66
CA MET A 1 8.85 -2.00 3.91
C MET A 1 8.68 -1.72 2.43
N PRO A 2 9.76 -1.51 1.67
CA PRO A 2 9.64 -1.29 0.22
C PRO A 2 9.28 -2.59 -0.49
N THR A 3 8.20 -2.53 -1.27
CA THR A 3 7.77 -3.57 -2.20
C THR A 3 8.03 -3.06 -3.61
N ALA A 4 8.51 -3.92 -4.50
CA ALA A 4 8.71 -3.60 -5.90
C ALA A 4 8.27 -4.77 -6.79
N THR A 5 7.78 -4.46 -7.98
CA THR A 5 7.45 -5.47 -8.98
C THR A 5 8.73 -5.93 -9.68
N PHE A 6 9.03 -7.23 -9.68
CA PHE A 6 10.29 -7.78 -10.17
C PHE A 6 10.57 -7.40 -11.63
N SER A 7 9.57 -7.43 -12.51
CA SER A 7 9.73 -7.08 -13.92
C SER A 7 10.03 -5.59 -14.18
N THR A 8 9.81 -4.69 -13.22
CA THR A 8 10.14 -3.26 -13.36
C THR A 8 11.47 -2.89 -12.74
N VAL A 9 12.15 -3.82 -12.07
CA VAL A 9 13.46 -3.58 -11.46
C VAL A 9 14.55 -3.51 -12.54
N ALA A 10 15.33 -2.44 -12.51
CA ALA A 10 16.52 -2.29 -13.35
C ALA A 10 17.59 -3.32 -12.96
N ASP A 11 18.35 -3.82 -13.94
CA ASP A 11 19.40 -4.82 -13.74
C ASP A 11 18.94 -6.12 -13.04
N ARG A 12 17.63 -6.44 -13.06
CA ARG A 12 17.05 -7.65 -12.45
C ARG A 12 17.70 -8.96 -12.87
N GLU A 13 18.31 -9.01 -14.06
CA GLU A 13 19.08 -10.15 -14.58
C GLU A 13 20.27 -10.52 -13.67
N LYS A 14 20.79 -9.55 -12.91
CA LYS A 14 21.84 -9.79 -11.90
C LYS A 14 21.30 -10.43 -10.61
N LEU A 15 20.00 -10.30 -10.36
CA LEU A 15 19.34 -10.81 -9.17
C LEU A 15 18.86 -12.26 -9.35
N TYR A 16 18.67 -12.72 -10.60
CA TYR A 16 18.15 -14.05 -10.90
C TYR A 16 18.88 -14.70 -12.07
N ARG A 17 19.51 -15.87 -11.83
CA ARG A 17 20.38 -16.55 -12.81
C ARG A 17 19.66 -17.15 -14.03
N ASN A 18 18.35 -17.39 -13.95
CA ASN A 18 17.55 -18.01 -15.03
C ASN A 18 16.57 -17.02 -15.66
N CYS A 19 16.91 -15.75 -15.69
CA CYS A 19 16.02 -14.70 -16.17
C CYS A 19 15.93 -14.77 -17.70
N VAL A 20 14.71 -14.95 -18.22
CA VAL A 20 14.45 -14.99 -19.66
C VAL A 20 14.43 -13.54 -20.16
N PRO A 21 15.21 -13.19 -21.21
CA PRO A 21 15.18 -11.85 -21.77
C PRO A 21 13.77 -11.51 -22.22
N GLN A 22 13.16 -10.53 -21.56
CA GLN A 22 11.88 -9.96 -21.98
C GLN A 22 12.11 -8.63 -22.71
N GLU A 23 11.17 -8.23 -23.58
CA GLU A 23 11.12 -6.85 -24.08
C GLU A 23 11.24 -5.90 -22.90
N LYS A 24 12.06 -4.85 -23.01
CA LYS A 24 12.51 -4.05 -21.88
C LYS A 24 11.45 -2.97 -21.57
N PRO A 25 10.53 -3.16 -20.60
CA PRO A 25 9.66 -2.07 -20.17
C PRO A 25 10.51 -0.97 -19.51
N ALA A 26 9.87 0.17 -19.24
CA ALA A 26 10.45 1.17 -18.35
C ALA A 26 10.88 0.50 -17.02
N SER A 27 12.16 0.59 -16.70
CA SER A 27 12.78 -0.04 -15.53
C SER A 27 13.30 1.01 -14.56
N TYR A 28 13.21 0.73 -13.26
CA TYR A 28 13.58 1.64 -12.18
C TYR A 28 14.60 0.97 -11.25
N PRO A 29 15.66 1.67 -10.81
CA PRO A 29 16.61 1.13 -9.83
C PRO A 29 15.97 0.98 -8.46
N LEU A 30 16.46 0.02 -7.66
CA LEU A 30 16.12 -0.08 -6.25
C LEU A 30 16.82 1.04 -5.45
N ASP A 31 16.15 1.56 -4.42
CA ASP A 31 16.70 2.62 -3.56
C ASP A 31 17.72 2.04 -2.57
N PRO A 32 19.01 2.46 -2.62
CA PRO A 32 20.07 1.90 -1.78
C PRO A 32 19.90 2.17 -0.27
N ASN A 33 18.99 3.05 0.13
CA ASN A 33 18.77 3.41 1.54
C ASN A 33 17.88 2.39 2.29
N HIS A 34 17.40 1.35 1.62
CA HIS A 34 16.60 0.29 2.24
C HIS A 34 17.42 -0.93 2.64
N THR A 35 17.09 -1.51 3.80
CA THR A 35 17.76 -2.72 4.33
C THR A 35 17.26 -4.02 3.72
N HIS A 36 15.99 -4.05 3.29
CA HIS A 36 15.28 -5.25 2.85
C HIS A 36 14.31 -4.87 1.73
N PHE A 37 14.14 -5.77 0.75
CA PHE A 37 13.18 -5.59 -0.35
C PHE A 37 12.32 -6.84 -0.48
N ILE A 38 11.04 -6.64 -0.79
CA ILE A 38 10.20 -7.71 -1.31
C ILE A 38 9.95 -7.45 -2.80
N LEU A 39 10.39 -8.39 -3.62
CA LEU A 39 10.21 -8.36 -5.07
C LEU A 39 9.05 -9.27 -5.45
N LEU A 40 7.94 -8.67 -5.89
CA LEU A 40 6.74 -9.37 -6.33
C LEU A 40 6.89 -9.74 -7.81
N ASP A 41 6.84 -11.03 -8.10
CA ASP A 41 6.79 -11.51 -9.48
C ASP A 41 5.38 -11.32 -10.03
N ASP A 42 5.20 -10.29 -10.87
CA ASP A 42 4.06 -10.25 -11.76
C ASP A 42 4.37 -11.23 -12.88
N LYS A 43 3.75 -12.42 -12.86
CA LYS A 43 3.96 -13.55 -13.79
C LYS A 43 3.68 -13.22 -15.27
N CYS A 44 4.27 -12.16 -15.77
CA CYS A 44 4.16 -11.63 -17.11
C CYS A 44 5.16 -12.40 -17.95
N GLY A 45 4.83 -13.64 -18.31
CA GLY A 45 5.46 -14.25 -19.47
C GLY A 45 5.03 -13.51 -20.74
N PRO A 46 5.83 -13.50 -21.82
CA PRO A 46 5.46 -12.86 -23.09
C PRO A 46 4.15 -13.40 -23.71
N ASN A 47 3.63 -14.52 -23.21
CA ASN A 47 2.43 -15.21 -23.68
C ASN A 47 1.21 -15.04 -22.75
N ASP A 48 1.32 -14.28 -21.65
CA ASP A 48 0.20 -14.08 -20.74
C ASP A 48 -0.69 -12.92 -21.21
N GLU A 49 -1.89 -13.26 -21.69
CA GLU A 49 -2.87 -12.32 -22.23
C GLU A 49 -3.32 -11.27 -21.19
N THR A 50 -3.14 -11.59 -19.90
CA THR A 50 -3.43 -10.72 -18.74
C THR A 50 -2.55 -9.47 -18.73
N TRP A 51 -1.29 -9.59 -19.19
CA TRP A 51 -0.32 -8.50 -19.30
C TRP A 51 -0.78 -7.39 -20.25
N ARG A 52 -1.24 -7.79 -21.44
CA ARG A 52 -1.64 -6.87 -22.52
C ARG A 52 -2.93 -6.12 -22.19
N ARG A 53 -3.76 -6.67 -21.32
CA ARG A 53 -5.13 -6.18 -21.07
C ARG A 53 -5.26 -5.37 -19.77
N TYR A 54 -4.42 -5.63 -18.76
CA TYR A 54 -4.62 -5.07 -17.40
C TYR A 54 -3.33 -4.64 -16.66
N GLY A 55 -2.20 -4.43 -17.35
CA GLY A 55 -0.86 -4.15 -16.78
C GLY A 55 -0.77 -3.48 -15.39
N TYR A 56 -0.98 -2.16 -15.30
CA TYR A 56 -0.83 -1.38 -14.05
C TYR A 56 -1.81 -1.76 -12.91
N PRO A 57 -3.13 -1.95 -13.15
CA PRO A 57 -4.06 -2.30 -12.08
C PRO A 57 -3.76 -3.65 -11.40
N VAL A 58 -3.29 -4.68 -12.14
CA VAL A 58 -2.95 -5.99 -11.57
C VAL A 58 -1.74 -5.89 -10.62
N ARG A 59 -0.74 -5.07 -10.96
CA ARG A 59 0.46 -4.86 -10.12
C ARG A 59 0.16 -4.15 -8.81
N ALA A 60 -0.72 -3.13 -8.90
CA ALA A 60 -1.18 -2.41 -7.72
C ALA A 60 -1.93 -3.35 -6.78
N ASP A 61 -2.78 -4.23 -7.32
CA ASP A 61 -3.59 -5.17 -6.56
C ASP A 61 -2.74 -6.18 -5.77
N LEU A 62 -1.77 -6.86 -6.41
CA LEU A 62 -0.87 -7.79 -5.72
C LEU A 62 -0.07 -7.14 -4.58
N THR A 63 0.39 -5.91 -4.81
CA THR A 63 1.17 -5.18 -3.81
C THR A 63 0.31 -4.75 -2.62
N ILE A 64 -0.93 -4.33 -2.89
CA ILE A 64 -1.90 -3.93 -1.87
C ILE A 64 -2.32 -5.14 -1.02
N GLN A 65 -2.63 -6.26 -1.66
CA GLN A 65 -3.03 -7.51 -0.99
C GLN A 65 -1.92 -8.02 -0.06
N LEU A 66 -0.69 -8.18 -0.58
CA LEU A 66 0.43 -8.65 0.24
C LEU A 66 0.68 -7.74 1.45
N ARG A 67 0.62 -6.42 1.24
CA ARG A 67 0.77 -5.46 2.33
C ARG A 67 -0.31 -5.68 3.40
N ALA A 68 -1.57 -5.78 2.99
CA ALA A 68 -2.70 -5.97 3.91
C ALA A 68 -2.56 -7.26 4.73
N GLU A 69 -2.16 -8.37 4.09
CA GLU A 69 -1.91 -9.66 4.78
C GLU A 69 -0.78 -9.56 5.81
N ILE A 70 0.35 -8.93 5.45
CA ILE A 70 1.47 -8.73 6.39
C ILE A 70 1.04 -7.86 7.57
N GLU A 71 0.26 -6.82 7.32
CA GLU A 71 -0.26 -5.94 8.38
C GLU A 71 -1.23 -6.69 9.31
N GLN A 72 -2.10 -7.54 8.76
CA GLN A 72 -2.99 -8.39 9.55
C GLN A 72 -2.20 -9.38 10.42
N GLU A 73 -1.24 -10.09 9.84
CA GLU A 73 -0.42 -11.06 10.57
C GLU A 73 0.38 -10.39 11.68
N ALA A 74 1.00 -9.25 11.38
CA ALA A 74 1.74 -8.47 12.38
C ALA A 74 0.84 -8.01 13.54
N ARG A 75 -0.42 -7.63 13.29
CA ARG A 75 -1.37 -7.28 14.36
C ARG A 75 -1.72 -8.46 15.26
N CYS A 76 -1.84 -9.66 14.68
CA CYS A 76 -2.19 -10.89 15.38
C CYS A 76 -0.99 -11.51 16.12
N SER A 77 0.23 -11.13 15.74
CA SER A 77 1.46 -11.58 16.40
C SER A 77 1.58 -10.96 17.80
N SER A 78 1.01 -11.62 18.82
CA SER A 78 1.17 -11.22 20.22
C SER A 78 2.50 -11.71 20.78
N HIS A 79 3.24 -10.84 21.47
CA HIS A 79 4.40 -11.27 22.26
C HIS A 79 3.91 -12.17 23.42
N TYR A 80 4.48 -13.37 23.55
CA TYR A 80 4.09 -14.44 24.51
C TYR A 80 3.81 -14.00 25.95
N THR A 81 4.34 -12.85 26.36
CA THR A 81 4.28 -12.35 27.73
C THR A 81 3.14 -11.35 27.99
N HIS A 82 2.59 -10.72 26.96
CA HIS A 82 1.63 -9.63 27.11
C HIS A 82 0.63 -9.62 25.94
N ASN A 83 -0.67 -9.74 26.24
CA ASN A 83 -1.78 -9.81 25.27
C ASN A 83 -2.07 -8.47 24.56
N TYR A 84 -1.05 -7.76 24.08
CA TYR A 84 -1.22 -6.54 23.29
C TYR A 84 -1.01 -6.82 21.81
N LYS A 85 -1.86 -6.21 20.97
CA LYS A 85 -1.72 -6.22 19.51
C LYS A 85 -0.68 -5.19 19.08
N ILE A 86 0.08 -5.49 18.03
CA ILE A 86 1.01 -4.53 17.44
C ILE A 86 0.20 -3.44 16.71
N PRO A 87 0.33 -2.15 17.07
CA PRO A 87 -0.37 -1.08 16.36
C PRO A 87 0.31 -0.83 15.01
N ILE A 88 -0.51 -0.65 13.97
CA ILE A 88 -0.05 -0.36 12.61
C ILE A 88 -0.81 0.86 12.09
N ILE A 89 -0.08 1.81 11.52
CA ILE A 89 -0.62 3.02 10.91
C ILE A 89 -0.12 3.15 9.47
N GLN A 90 -0.91 3.77 8.61
CA GLN A 90 -0.50 4.15 7.25
C GLN A 90 -0.36 5.67 7.16
N ILE A 91 0.67 6.16 6.46
CA ILE A 91 0.86 7.58 6.17
C ILE A 91 0.72 7.79 4.66
N LEU A 92 -0.14 8.71 4.26
CA LEU A 92 -0.30 9.13 2.87
C LEU A 92 0.33 10.51 2.65
N ILE A 93 1.33 10.54 1.77
CA ILE A 93 2.03 11.74 1.28
C ILE A 93 1.92 11.72 -0.25
N GLU A 94 1.38 12.77 -0.86
CA GLU A 94 0.96 12.77 -2.27
C GLU A 94 0.14 11.53 -2.66
N GLY A 95 0.68 10.66 -3.52
CA GLY A 95 0.04 9.46 -4.06
C GLY A 95 -0.60 9.65 -5.44
N GLY A 96 -0.88 8.50 -6.07
CA GLY A 96 -1.65 8.40 -7.31
C GLY A 96 -2.93 7.60 -7.11
N PRO A 97 -3.64 7.22 -8.19
CA PRO A 97 -4.85 6.42 -8.10
C PRO A 97 -4.68 5.11 -7.31
N SER A 98 -3.56 4.41 -7.46
CA SER A 98 -3.27 3.20 -6.67
C SER A 98 -3.15 3.47 -5.18
N SER A 99 -2.63 4.65 -4.79
CA SER A 99 -2.53 5.04 -3.37
C SER A 99 -3.90 5.18 -2.73
N LEU A 100 -4.92 5.60 -3.50
CA LEU A 100 -6.30 5.63 -3.01
C LEU A 100 -6.81 4.22 -2.72
N LEU A 101 -6.56 3.25 -3.61
CA LEU A 101 -6.90 1.84 -3.38
C LEU A 101 -6.21 1.30 -2.12
N THR A 102 -4.93 1.62 -1.95
CA THR A 102 -4.15 1.25 -0.75
C THR A 102 -4.75 1.83 0.54
N VAL A 103 -5.27 3.06 0.49
CA VAL A 103 -5.96 3.70 1.62
C VAL A 103 -7.31 3.05 1.90
N VAL A 104 -8.10 2.74 0.86
CA VAL A 104 -9.37 2.03 1.01
C VAL A 104 -9.16 0.68 1.68
N GLU A 105 -8.18 -0.10 1.20
CA GLU A 105 -7.82 -1.39 1.78
C GLU A 105 -7.43 -1.26 3.26
N ALA A 106 -6.60 -0.26 3.58
CA ALA A 106 -6.20 -0.02 4.96
C ALA A 106 -7.39 0.31 5.88
N VAL A 107 -8.29 1.19 5.43
CA VAL A 107 -9.49 1.56 6.20
C VAL A 107 -10.43 0.36 6.36
N MET A 108 -10.58 -0.48 5.33
CA MET A 108 -11.36 -1.72 5.40
C MET A 108 -10.81 -2.70 6.45
N HIS A 109 -9.50 -2.73 6.64
CA HIS A 109 -8.82 -3.52 7.68
C HIS A 109 -8.58 -2.78 8.99
N GLU A 110 -9.37 -1.74 9.28
CA GLU A 110 -9.30 -0.94 10.51
C GLU A 110 -7.90 -0.34 10.78
N THR A 111 -7.12 -0.11 9.73
CA THR A 111 -5.80 0.52 9.81
C THR A 111 -5.98 2.04 9.80
N PRO A 112 -5.56 2.77 10.86
CA PRO A 112 -5.61 4.23 10.85
C PRO A 112 -4.72 4.81 9.74
N VAL A 113 -5.27 5.76 8.98
CA VAL A 113 -4.56 6.45 7.89
C VAL A 113 -4.36 7.92 8.26
N VAL A 114 -3.11 8.36 8.29
CA VAL A 114 -2.73 9.77 8.46
C VAL A 114 -2.50 10.37 7.07
N VAL A 115 -3.30 11.38 6.72
CA VAL A 115 -3.18 12.08 5.44
C VAL A 115 -2.50 13.43 5.65
N ILE A 116 -1.42 13.68 4.92
CA ILE A 116 -0.69 14.95 5.00
C ILE A 116 -1.22 15.92 3.94
N ASP A 117 -2.07 16.85 4.36
CA ASP A 117 -2.60 17.90 3.50
C ASP A 117 -1.49 18.88 3.04
N GLY A 118 -1.69 19.47 1.86
CA GLY A 118 -0.74 20.39 1.22
C GLY A 118 0.36 19.69 0.41
N THR A 119 0.47 18.36 0.46
CA THR A 119 1.48 17.60 -0.29
C THR A 119 1.12 17.42 -1.76
N GLY A 120 -0.17 17.44 -2.12
CA GLY A 120 -0.66 17.37 -3.50
C GLY A 120 -1.38 16.07 -3.84
N ARG A 121 -1.80 15.95 -5.11
CA ARG A 121 -2.38 14.74 -5.74
C ARG A 121 -3.43 14.03 -4.87
N ALA A 122 -3.28 12.73 -4.60
CA ALA A 122 -4.27 11.92 -3.87
C ALA A 122 -4.46 12.37 -2.41
N ALA A 123 -3.40 12.77 -1.72
CA ALA A 123 -3.46 13.29 -0.35
C ALA A 123 -4.34 14.54 -0.26
N ASN A 124 -4.11 15.53 -1.13
CA ASN A 124 -4.95 16.73 -1.15
C ASN A 124 -6.39 16.45 -1.60
N PHE A 125 -6.60 15.45 -2.46
CA PHE A 125 -7.94 15.03 -2.84
C PHE A 125 -8.74 14.53 -1.64
N ILE A 126 -8.17 13.60 -0.86
CA ILE A 126 -8.80 13.11 0.38
C ILE A 126 -8.96 14.23 1.40
N ALA A 127 -7.92 15.06 1.61
CA ALA A 127 -7.97 16.14 2.59
C ALA A 127 -9.07 17.18 2.28
N LYS A 128 -9.23 17.57 1.00
CA LYS A 128 -10.32 18.46 0.58
C LYS A 128 -11.68 17.83 0.74
N ALA A 129 -11.84 16.56 0.37
CA ALA A 129 -13.10 15.84 0.56
C ALA A 129 -13.48 15.76 2.04
N TYR A 130 -12.51 15.43 2.90
CA TYR A 130 -12.68 15.43 4.34
C TYR A 130 -13.10 16.81 4.84
N LYS A 131 -12.35 17.88 4.55
CA LYS A 131 -12.70 19.24 4.96
C LYS A 131 -14.09 19.67 4.48
N ALA A 132 -14.45 19.39 3.23
CA ALA A 132 -15.79 19.69 2.71
C ALA A 132 -16.90 18.94 3.46
N LEU A 133 -16.66 17.71 3.94
CA LEU A 133 -17.61 17.01 4.80
C LEU A 133 -17.73 17.67 6.17
N TYR A 134 -16.62 18.18 6.74
CA TYR A 134 -16.62 18.87 8.03
C TYR A 134 -17.21 20.28 7.96
N ASP A 135 -16.93 21.03 6.90
CA ASP A 135 -17.47 22.39 6.70
C ASP A 135 -18.99 22.36 6.41
N ASN A 136 -19.49 21.27 5.81
CA ASN A 136 -20.92 21.01 5.66
C ASN A 136 -21.56 20.37 6.91
N GLN A 137 -20.78 20.07 7.96
CA GLN A 137 -21.22 19.58 9.26
C GLN A 137 -21.12 20.67 10.34
N THR A 138 -21.92 21.74 10.23
CA THR A 138 -22.61 22.18 11.45
C THR A 138 -23.43 20.99 11.95
N THR A 139 -22.98 20.38 13.05
CA THR A 139 -23.57 19.26 13.82
C THR A 139 -23.42 17.83 13.28
N TYR A 140 -22.22 17.24 13.34
CA TYR A 140 -22.11 15.83 13.75
C TYR A 140 -20.78 15.56 14.46
N PHE A 141 -20.80 15.67 15.80
CA PHE A 141 -19.78 15.04 16.63
C PHE A 141 -20.21 13.57 16.80
N PRO A 142 -19.45 12.58 16.32
CA PRO A 142 -19.69 11.20 16.75
C PRO A 142 -19.51 11.19 18.28
N PRO A 143 -20.50 10.73 19.06
CA PRO A 143 -20.36 10.69 20.51
C PRO A 143 -19.14 9.84 20.85
N ALA A 144 -18.30 10.35 21.75
CA ALA A 144 -17.24 9.56 22.35
C ALA A 144 -17.90 8.32 22.95
N ASN A 145 -17.64 7.14 22.37
CA ASN A 145 -18.00 5.87 22.98
C ASN A 145 -17.12 5.68 24.21
N ASN A 146 -17.44 6.39 25.29
CA ASN A 146 -17.03 6.05 26.64
C ASN A 146 -17.76 4.77 27.03
N LYS A 147 -17.25 3.64 26.55
CA LYS A 147 -17.44 2.35 27.21
C LYS A 147 -16.13 1.95 27.87
N ALA A 148 -15.73 2.74 28.86
CA ALA A 148 -15.02 2.20 30.00
C ALA A 148 -16.07 1.45 30.83
N ASN A 149 -16.27 0.17 30.53
CA ASN A 149 -16.90 -0.74 31.47
C ASN A 149 -15.77 -1.51 32.17
N LEU A 150 -15.67 -1.25 33.47
CA LEU A 150 -15.09 -2.14 34.47
C LEU A 150 -15.71 -3.54 34.39
#